data_AF-A0A5S3XK67-F1
#
_entry.id   AF-A0A5S3XK67-F1
#
_cell.length_a   1.000
_cell.length_b   1.000
_cell.length_c   1.000
_cell.angle_alpha   90.00
_cell.angle_beta   90.00
_cell.angle_gamma   90.00
#
_symmetry.space_group_name_H-M   'P 1'
#
loop_
_entity.id
_entity.type
_entity.pdbx_description
1 polymer ?
#
loop_
_entity_poly.entity_id
_entity_poly.type
_entity_poly.pdbx_seq_one_letter_code
_entity_poly.pdbx_strand_id
1 'polypeptide(L)'
;MAQQAAEPMGLYHHSNTGTLGKKTTQDVSSMHQFLISAIIPFVIAGCAPSASVSTPDASQTPAKLDTQVKYSNPIEAVPHAPKNTLSTARKKLKDMIKDKRCDSTMQCQVIAVGSRACGGPSSYVTFSTQAADLQVVKKLADSIAVLESQYNAKNRMVSICQHLTQPSTQCVENKCVKIQGNAQATY
;
A
#
# COMPACT_ATOMS: atom_id res chain seq x y z
N MET A 1 34.93 -42.54 21.48
CA MET A 1 35.75 -41.51 20.81
C MET A 1 36.47 -42.18 19.67
N ALA A 2 36.03 -41.91 18.44
CA ALA A 2 36.74 -42.27 17.22
C ALA A 2 36.33 -41.27 16.12
N GLN A 3 37.26 -40.38 15.78
CA GLN A 3 37.57 -39.87 14.44
C GLN A 3 37.11 -40.82 13.30
N GLN A 4 36.80 -40.44 12.07
CA GLN A 4 37.06 -39.26 11.23
C GLN A 4 36.24 -39.47 9.95
N ALA A 5 35.78 -38.41 9.27
CA ALA A 5 35.75 -38.37 7.80
C ALA A 5 35.44 -36.93 7.33
N ALA A 6 36.48 -36.30 6.78
CA ALA A 6 36.37 -35.13 5.92
C ALA A 6 36.24 -35.63 4.48
N GLU A 7 35.37 -35.01 3.69
CA GLU A 7 35.30 -35.20 2.23
C GLU A 7 35.05 -33.86 1.51
N PRO A 8 35.44 -33.75 0.22
CA PRO A 8 36.21 -32.61 -0.27
C PRO A 8 35.43 -31.56 -1.08
N MET A 9 36.05 -30.38 -1.22
CA MET A 9 35.66 -29.29 -2.11
C MET A 9 35.70 -29.73 -3.58
N GLY A 10 34.54 -29.80 -4.22
CA GLY A 10 34.39 -29.90 -5.66
C GLY A 10 34.58 -28.54 -6.35
N LEU A 11 35.73 -28.38 -7.00
CA LEU A 11 35.98 -27.38 -8.05
C LEU A 11 35.06 -27.69 -9.25
N TYR A 12 34.08 -26.83 -9.51
CA TYR A 12 33.35 -26.83 -10.78
C TYR A 12 33.85 -25.68 -11.66
N HIS A 13 34.71 -26.03 -12.61
CA HIS A 13 34.93 -25.26 -13.82
C HIS A 13 33.76 -25.53 -14.79
N HIS A 14 33.09 -24.47 -15.24
CA HIS A 14 32.35 -24.49 -16.51
C HIS A 14 32.78 -23.28 -17.34
N SER A 15 33.65 -23.54 -18.30
CA SER A 15 33.79 -22.68 -19.48
C SER A 15 32.73 -23.14 -20.47
N ASN A 16 31.90 -22.22 -20.98
CA ASN A 16 31.34 -22.42 -22.30
C ASN A 16 31.19 -21.09 -23.06
N THR A 17 31.90 -21.07 -24.18
CA THR A 17 31.89 -20.13 -25.28
C THR A 17 30.58 -20.24 -26.07
N GLY A 18 29.99 -19.12 -26.53
CA GLY A 18 28.80 -19.22 -27.37
C GLY A 18 28.27 -17.91 -27.95
N THR A 19 28.81 -17.55 -29.12
CA THR A 19 28.12 -16.90 -30.26
C THR A 19 27.45 -15.53 -30.10
N LEU A 20 28.21 -14.55 -30.61
CA LEU A 20 27.78 -13.29 -31.20
C LEU A 20 26.65 -13.51 -32.24
N GLY A 21 25.42 -13.16 -31.88
CA GLY A 21 24.30 -13.05 -32.82
C GLY A 21 24.10 -11.59 -33.24
N LYS A 22 24.56 -11.24 -34.44
CA LYS A 22 24.22 -9.99 -35.13
C LYS A 22 22.70 -9.83 -35.19
N LYS A 23 22.15 -8.76 -34.60
CA LYS A 23 20.83 -8.24 -34.99
C LYS A 23 21.04 -7.10 -35.97
N THR A 24 20.70 -7.43 -37.21
CA THR A 24 20.63 -6.56 -38.38
C THR A 24 19.71 -5.38 -38.09
N THR A 25 20.22 -4.20 -38.36
CA THR A 25 19.48 -2.96 -38.63
C THR A 25 18.51 -3.17 -39.79
N GLN A 26 17.25 -2.82 -39.63
CA GLN A 26 16.46 -2.34 -40.76
C GLN A 26 15.33 -1.42 -40.32
N ASP A 27 15.55 -0.14 -40.61
CA ASP A 27 14.55 0.91 -40.78
C ASP A 27 13.43 0.49 -41.75
N VAL A 28 12.19 0.83 -41.41
CA VAL A 28 11.21 1.30 -42.40
C VAL A 28 10.49 2.51 -41.83
N SER A 29 11.04 3.67 -42.19
CA SER A 29 10.35 4.94 -42.26
C SER A 29 9.11 4.83 -43.15
N SER A 30 7.95 5.25 -42.66
CA SER A 30 6.94 5.89 -43.51
C SER A 30 5.95 6.72 -42.69
N MET A 31 6.22 8.02 -42.70
CA MET A 31 5.26 9.10 -42.96
C MET A 31 3.86 8.93 -42.36
N HIS A 32 3.52 9.72 -41.33
CA HIS A 32 2.34 10.59 -41.40
C HIS A 32 2.62 11.88 -40.65
N GLN A 33 2.63 12.92 -41.45
CA GLN A 33 2.94 14.30 -41.16
C GLN A 33 1.66 14.96 -40.70
N PHE A 34 1.54 15.28 -39.42
CA PHE A 34 0.51 16.20 -38.93
C PHE A 34 1.16 17.31 -38.12
N LEU A 35 1.63 18.30 -38.89
CA LEU A 35 1.80 19.68 -38.48
C LEU A 35 0.43 20.23 -38.07
N ILE A 36 0.14 20.35 -36.77
CA ILE A 36 -0.76 21.40 -36.26
C ILE A 36 -0.16 21.96 -34.99
N SER A 37 0.66 22.99 -35.19
CA SER A 37 0.94 24.04 -34.21
C SER A 37 -0.38 24.69 -33.82
N ALA A 38 -0.88 24.39 -32.61
CA ALA A 38 -1.91 25.18 -31.96
C ALA A 38 -1.32 25.71 -30.65
N ILE A 39 -0.86 26.95 -30.74
CA ILE A 39 -0.45 27.81 -29.65
C ILE A 39 -1.62 27.87 -28.66
N ILE A 40 -1.48 27.22 -27.50
CA ILE A 40 -2.43 27.39 -26.39
C ILE A 40 -2.00 28.67 -25.66
N PRO A 41 -2.80 29.76 -25.72
CA PRO A 41 -2.50 30.95 -24.96
C PRO A 41 -2.58 30.64 -23.47
N PHE A 42 -1.47 30.94 -22.82
CA PHE A 42 -1.24 30.92 -21.39
C PHE A 42 -2.16 31.96 -20.73
N VAL A 43 -3.33 31.54 -20.25
CA VAL A 43 -4.24 32.41 -19.48
C VAL A 43 -3.83 32.32 -18.02
N ILE A 44 -2.97 33.24 -17.60
CA ILE A 44 -2.59 33.43 -16.19
C ILE A 44 -3.79 34.07 -15.50
N ALA A 45 -4.61 33.27 -14.82
CA ALA A 45 -5.58 33.79 -13.87
C ALA A 45 -4.81 34.34 -12.66
N GLY A 46 -4.77 35.67 -12.55
CA GLY A 46 -4.15 36.37 -11.44
C GLY A 46 -4.78 35.98 -10.11
N CYS A 47 -3.93 35.57 -9.17
CA CYS A 47 -4.30 35.44 -7.77
C CYS A 47 -4.16 36.83 -7.13
N ALA A 48 -5.28 37.40 -6.68
CA ALA A 48 -5.25 38.60 -5.85
C ALA A 48 -4.71 38.25 -4.45
N PRO A 49 -3.76 39.01 -3.88
CA PRO A 49 -3.38 38.86 -2.49
C PRO A 49 -4.43 39.55 -1.62
N SER A 50 -5.35 38.78 -1.04
CA SER A 50 -6.13 39.26 0.11
C SER A 50 -5.19 39.34 1.31
N ALA A 51 -4.68 40.54 1.56
CA ALA A 51 -4.07 40.90 2.81
C ALA A 51 -5.12 40.83 3.93
N SER A 52 -4.96 39.86 4.81
CA SER A 52 -5.45 39.93 6.19
C SER A 52 -4.23 39.89 7.09
N VAL A 53 -3.63 41.07 7.29
CA VAL A 53 -2.76 41.35 8.42
C VAL A 53 -3.60 41.13 9.67
N SER A 54 -3.39 39.99 10.32
CA SER A 54 -3.68 39.85 11.74
C SER A 54 -2.33 39.86 12.44
N THR A 55 -2.05 41.00 13.07
CA THR A 55 -0.99 41.24 14.04
C THR A 55 -0.73 40.03 14.95
N PRO A 56 0.52 39.55 15.08
CA PRO A 56 0.91 38.80 16.25
C PRO A 56 1.14 39.82 17.38
N ASP A 57 0.12 40.01 18.22
CA ASP A 57 0.32 40.68 19.49
C ASP A 57 1.14 39.75 20.40
N ALA A 58 2.39 40.13 20.59
CA ALA A 58 3.27 39.56 21.58
C ALA A 58 2.89 40.15 22.93
N SER A 59 2.06 39.46 23.70
CA SER A 59 2.08 39.51 25.16
C SER A 59 1.23 38.40 25.75
N GLN A 60 1.89 37.30 26.09
CA GLN A 60 1.53 36.52 27.28
C GLN A 60 2.74 35.67 27.70
N THR A 61 3.37 36.18 28.77
CA THR A 61 4.39 35.58 29.62
C THR A 61 4.08 34.11 29.96
N PRO A 62 5.10 33.24 30.08
CA PRO A 62 4.91 31.82 30.33
C PRO A 62 4.29 31.56 31.71
N ALA A 63 3.02 31.15 31.73
CA ALA A 63 2.43 30.50 32.89
C ALA A 63 2.92 29.04 32.93
N LYS A 64 3.90 28.78 33.79
CA LYS A 64 4.25 27.46 34.30
C LYS A 64 3.00 26.84 34.93
N LEU A 65 2.40 25.87 34.26
CA LEU A 65 1.44 24.96 34.86
C LEU A 65 2.03 23.55 34.84
N ASP A 66 2.85 23.28 35.86
CA ASP A 66 3.04 21.93 36.34
C ASP A 66 1.68 21.41 36.81
N THR A 67 1.15 20.37 36.18
CA THR A 67 0.36 19.35 36.89
C THR A 67 0.39 18.07 36.07
N GLN A 68 0.96 17.05 36.67
CA GLN A 68 0.87 15.67 36.22
C GLN A 68 -0.60 15.29 35.98
N VAL A 69 -0.97 15.01 34.74
CA VAL A 69 -2.21 14.28 34.48
C VAL A 69 -1.90 12.81 34.67
N LYS A 70 -2.16 12.36 35.89
CA LYS A 70 -2.29 10.95 36.26
C LYS A 70 -3.43 10.35 35.43
N TYR A 71 -3.09 9.63 34.36
CA TYR A 71 -4.07 8.90 33.55
C TYR A 71 -4.56 7.69 34.33
N SER A 72 -5.56 7.92 35.18
CA SER A 72 -6.29 6.90 35.89
C SER A 72 -7.77 7.24 35.82
N ASN A 73 -8.51 6.66 34.86
CA ASN A 73 -9.69 5.82 35.10
C ASN A 73 -10.29 5.27 33.77
N PRO A 74 -11.30 4.38 33.79
CA PRO A 74 -11.30 3.12 33.03
C PRO A 74 -11.93 3.29 31.64
N ILE A 75 -11.59 2.36 30.75
CA ILE A 75 -12.25 2.18 29.46
C ILE A 75 -13.69 1.72 29.70
N GLU A 76 -14.60 2.66 29.94
CA GLU A 76 -16.04 2.42 30.02
C GLU A 76 -16.71 2.84 28.68
N ALA A 77 -17.24 1.82 28.02
CA ALA A 77 -18.17 1.75 26.88
C ALA A 77 -18.54 3.04 26.10
N VAL A 78 -17.89 3.25 24.95
CA VAL A 78 -18.45 4.06 23.85
C VAL A 78 -19.33 3.16 22.96
N PRO A 79 -20.60 3.53 22.66
CA PRO A 79 -21.52 2.71 21.88
C PRO A 79 -20.94 2.37 20.50
N HIS A 80 -20.87 1.09 20.18
CA HIS A 80 -20.24 0.57 18.98
C HIS A 80 -21.15 0.76 17.75
N ALA A 81 -20.63 1.20 16.60
CA ALA A 81 -21.07 0.56 15.36
C ALA A 81 -20.79 -0.93 15.58
N PRO A 82 -21.79 -1.82 15.53
CA PRO A 82 -21.77 -3.00 16.35
C PRO A 82 -20.51 -3.80 15.98
N LYS A 83 -19.58 -3.92 16.95
CA LYS A 83 -18.25 -4.53 16.75
C LYS A 83 -18.37 -5.92 16.11
N ASN A 84 -19.50 -6.58 16.36
CA ASN A 84 -19.90 -7.82 15.71
C ASN A 84 -19.88 -7.74 14.18
N THR A 85 -20.27 -6.63 13.56
CA THR A 85 -20.44 -6.46 12.11
C THR A 85 -19.10 -6.22 11.44
N LEU A 86 -18.25 -5.34 12.00
CA LEU A 86 -16.89 -5.15 11.49
C LEU A 86 -16.05 -6.43 11.65
N SER A 87 -16.12 -7.08 12.81
CA SER A 87 -15.43 -8.36 13.04
C SER A 87 -15.92 -9.44 12.07
N THR A 88 -17.23 -9.55 11.86
CA THR A 88 -17.83 -10.51 10.91
C THR A 88 -17.39 -10.22 9.47
N ALA A 89 -17.39 -8.95 9.03
CA ALA A 89 -16.95 -8.57 7.70
C ALA A 89 -15.47 -8.93 7.47
N ARG A 90 -14.60 -8.64 8.45
CA ARG A 90 -13.17 -9.02 8.40
C ARG A 90 -12.98 -10.53 8.37
N LYS A 91 -13.75 -11.28 9.18
CA LYS A 91 -13.72 -12.75 9.16
C LYS A 91 -14.13 -13.28 7.79
N LYS A 92 -15.24 -12.79 7.23
CA LYS A 92 -15.72 -13.16 5.91
C LYS A 92 -14.67 -12.89 4.83
N LEU A 93 -14.01 -11.73 4.88
CA LEU A 93 -12.95 -11.41 3.93
C LEU A 93 -11.79 -12.39 4.05
N LYS A 94 -11.29 -12.62 5.27
CA LYS A 94 -10.21 -13.56 5.55
C LYS A 94 -10.51 -14.97 5.03
N ASP A 95 -11.73 -15.44 5.25
CA ASP A 95 -12.16 -16.77 4.80
C ASP A 95 -12.27 -16.84 3.27
N MET A 96 -12.82 -15.80 2.64
CA MET A 96 -12.96 -15.68 1.19
C MET A 96 -11.61 -15.71 0.46
N ILE A 97 -10.58 -15.09 1.04
CA ILE A 97 -9.23 -15.00 0.44
C ILE A 97 -8.25 -16.06 0.96
N LYS A 98 -8.74 -17.07 1.69
CA LYS A 98 -7.89 -18.06 2.35
C LYS A 98 -7.14 -18.93 1.34
N ASP A 99 -7.81 -19.33 0.27
CA ASP A 99 -7.17 -20.06 -0.81
C ASP A 99 -6.37 -19.09 -1.70
N LYS A 100 -5.10 -19.40 -1.84
CA LYS A 100 -4.12 -18.59 -2.57
C LYS A 100 -3.57 -19.31 -3.78
N ARG A 101 -4.17 -20.44 -4.19
CA ARG A 101 -3.73 -21.19 -5.37
C ARG A 101 -3.68 -20.31 -6.62
N CYS A 102 -2.66 -20.52 -7.45
CA CYS A 102 -2.53 -19.82 -8.73
C CYS A 102 -1.79 -20.68 -9.76
N ASP A 103 -2.08 -20.39 -11.03
CA ASP A 103 -1.40 -20.90 -12.21
C ASP A 103 -0.56 -19.80 -12.89
N SER A 104 -0.88 -18.52 -12.63
CA SER A 104 -0.16 -17.36 -13.16
C SER A 104 -0.14 -16.20 -12.17
N THR A 105 0.92 -15.38 -12.19
CA THR A 105 1.04 -14.15 -11.39
C THR A 105 -0.12 -13.17 -11.64
N MET A 106 -0.75 -13.19 -12.82
CA MET A 106 -1.91 -12.33 -13.11
C MET A 106 -3.12 -12.61 -12.20
N GLN A 107 -3.21 -13.82 -11.63
CA GLN A 107 -4.27 -14.16 -10.68
C GLN A 107 -4.02 -13.59 -9.28
N CYS A 108 -2.78 -13.19 -8.96
CA CYS A 108 -2.41 -12.74 -7.63
C CYS A 108 -2.64 -11.24 -7.45
N GLN A 109 -3.77 -10.91 -6.81
CA GLN A 109 -4.22 -9.54 -6.62
C GLN A 109 -3.90 -9.04 -5.21
N VAL A 110 -3.71 -7.72 -5.10
CA VAL A 110 -3.55 -7.00 -3.83
C VAL A 110 -4.62 -5.93 -3.73
N ILE A 111 -5.30 -5.86 -2.59
CA ILE A 111 -6.24 -4.79 -2.32
C ILE A 111 -6.00 -4.16 -0.96
N ALA A 112 -6.26 -2.86 -0.88
CA ALA A 112 -6.33 -2.10 0.35
C ALA A 112 -7.58 -2.52 1.15
N VAL A 113 -7.45 -2.62 2.47
CA VAL A 113 -8.55 -2.97 3.37
C VAL A 113 -8.54 -2.05 4.58
N GLY A 114 -9.74 -1.61 4.98
CA GLY A 114 -9.95 -0.85 6.20
C GLY A 114 -9.61 0.64 6.08
N SER A 115 -9.61 1.32 7.22
CA SER A 115 -9.40 2.76 7.35
C SER A 115 -8.74 3.08 8.69
N ARG A 116 -7.59 3.76 8.66
CA ARG A 116 -6.91 4.30 9.85
C ARG A 116 -7.46 5.68 10.18
N ALA A 117 -7.36 6.09 11.45
CA ALA A 117 -7.80 7.42 11.89
C ALA A 117 -7.03 8.56 11.20
N CYS A 118 -5.74 8.36 10.89
CA CYS A 118 -4.93 9.28 10.11
C CYS A 118 -5.19 9.24 8.59
N GLY A 119 -6.17 8.47 8.13
CA GLY A 119 -6.41 8.18 6.71
C GLY A 119 -5.62 6.99 6.17
N GLY A 120 -5.97 6.58 4.96
CA GLY A 120 -5.39 5.40 4.29
C GLY A 120 -5.89 4.06 4.84
N PRO A 121 -5.54 2.94 4.18
CA PRO A 121 -5.96 1.62 4.62
C PRO A 121 -5.27 1.20 5.92
N SER A 122 -5.90 0.28 6.64
CA SER A 122 -5.28 -0.36 7.81
C SER A 122 -4.38 -1.53 7.40
N SER A 123 -4.59 -2.12 6.22
CA SER A 123 -3.74 -3.18 5.68
C SER A 123 -3.87 -3.36 4.17
N TYR A 124 -2.95 -4.13 3.58
CA TYR A 124 -3.09 -4.72 2.25
C TYR A 124 -3.18 -6.24 2.36
N VAL A 125 -4.17 -6.82 1.68
CA VAL A 125 -4.36 -8.28 1.59
C VAL A 125 -4.02 -8.79 0.19
N THR A 126 -3.46 -10.00 0.14
CA THR A 126 -3.11 -10.70 -1.09
C THR A 126 -4.02 -11.91 -1.24
N PHE A 127 -4.60 -12.08 -2.42
CA PHE A 127 -5.49 -13.19 -2.73
C PHE A 127 -5.34 -13.65 -4.19
N SER A 128 -5.92 -14.80 -4.51
CA SER A 128 -5.97 -15.31 -5.88
C SER A 128 -7.36 -15.14 -6.49
N THR A 129 -7.43 -14.61 -7.70
CA THR A 129 -8.67 -14.58 -8.49
C THR A 129 -9.08 -15.94 -9.03
N GLN A 130 -8.22 -16.96 -8.90
CA GLN A 130 -8.62 -18.34 -9.15
C GLN A 130 -9.64 -18.85 -8.12
N ALA A 131 -9.55 -18.37 -6.87
CA ALA A 131 -10.36 -18.85 -5.76
C ALA A 131 -11.41 -17.84 -5.26
N ALA A 132 -11.22 -16.55 -5.53
CA ALA A 132 -12.12 -15.49 -5.08
C ALA A 132 -12.35 -14.42 -6.15
N ASP A 133 -13.62 -14.06 -6.38
CA ASP A 133 -13.97 -13.01 -7.33
C ASP A 133 -13.46 -11.63 -6.88
N LEU A 134 -12.74 -10.93 -7.78
CA LEU A 134 -12.13 -9.63 -7.49
C LEU A 134 -13.16 -8.59 -7.02
N GLN A 135 -14.33 -8.53 -7.67
CA GLN A 135 -15.33 -7.49 -7.39
C GLN A 135 -16.03 -7.75 -6.05
N VAL A 136 -16.29 -9.02 -5.72
CA VAL A 136 -16.85 -9.42 -4.43
C VAL A 136 -15.87 -9.12 -3.30
N VAL A 137 -14.59 -9.47 -3.46
CA VAL A 137 -13.54 -9.18 -2.47
C VAL A 137 -13.40 -7.65 -2.29
N LYS A 138 -13.34 -6.89 -3.38
CA LYS A 138 -13.26 -5.42 -3.35
C LYS A 138 -14.45 -4.80 -2.62
N LYS A 139 -15.68 -5.21 -2.95
CA LYS A 139 -16.90 -4.69 -2.30
C LYS A 139 -16.90 -4.93 -0.79
N LEU A 140 -16.40 -6.09 -0.35
CA LEU A 140 -16.28 -6.40 1.06
C LEU A 140 -15.18 -5.58 1.75
N ALA A 141 -14.05 -5.36 1.09
CA ALA A 141 -12.98 -4.49 1.59
C ALA A 141 -13.44 -3.03 1.72
N ASP A 142 -14.17 -2.50 0.74
CA ASP A 142 -14.77 -1.16 0.77
C ASP A 142 -15.76 -1.04 1.95
N SER A 143 -16.60 -2.06 2.17
CA SER A 143 -17.50 -2.11 3.33
C SER A 143 -16.76 -2.08 4.67
N ILE A 144 -15.63 -2.80 4.78
CA ILE A 144 -14.78 -2.77 5.97
C ILE A 144 -14.19 -1.36 6.18
N ALA A 145 -13.72 -0.70 5.12
CA ALA A 145 -13.19 0.66 5.20
C ALA A 145 -14.24 1.67 5.70
N VAL A 146 -15.48 1.58 5.22
CA VAL A 146 -16.60 2.40 5.70
C VAL A 146 -16.88 2.16 7.18
N LEU A 147 -16.98 0.90 7.61
CA LEU A 147 -17.23 0.53 9.01
C LEU A 147 -16.11 1.01 9.94
N GLU A 148 -14.85 0.87 9.52
CA GLU A 148 -13.70 1.38 10.26
C GLU A 148 -13.69 2.90 10.34
N SER A 149 -13.98 3.60 9.24
CA SER A 149 -14.06 5.07 9.21
C SER A 149 -15.14 5.60 10.15
N GLN A 150 -16.32 4.97 10.17
CA GLN A 150 -17.40 5.32 11.09
C GLN A 150 -17.01 5.05 12.54
N TYR A 151 -16.34 3.92 12.81
CA TYR A 151 -15.81 3.62 14.13
C TYR A 151 -14.79 4.68 14.57
N ASN A 152 -13.84 5.03 13.71
CA ASN A 152 -12.81 6.03 14.01
C ASN A 152 -13.43 7.38 14.36
N ALA A 153 -14.37 7.87 13.55
CA ALA A 153 -15.07 9.14 13.77
C ALA A 153 -15.85 9.13 15.08
N LYS A 154 -16.66 8.09 15.31
CA LYS A 154 -17.51 7.97 16.51
C LYS A 154 -16.71 7.93 17.81
N ASN A 155 -15.55 7.27 17.78
CA ASN A 155 -14.72 7.06 18.97
C ASN A 155 -13.60 8.10 19.11
N ARG A 156 -13.56 9.12 18.22
CA ARG A 156 -12.48 10.13 18.18
C ARG A 156 -11.09 9.47 18.20
N MET A 157 -10.96 8.38 17.45
CA MET A 157 -9.72 7.63 17.38
C MET A 157 -8.62 8.51 16.80
N VAL A 158 -7.41 8.33 17.29
CA VAL A 158 -6.19 8.93 16.75
C VAL A 158 -5.20 7.82 16.43
N SER A 159 -4.41 8.00 15.38
CA SER A 159 -3.34 7.07 15.00
C SER A 159 -2.17 7.84 14.42
N ILE A 160 -0.96 7.28 14.47
CA ILE A 160 0.20 7.83 13.77
C ILE A 160 -0.05 7.87 12.25
N CYS A 161 0.41 8.93 11.58
CA CYS A 161 0.35 9.08 10.12
C CYS A 161 1.54 8.35 9.49
N GLN A 162 1.38 7.06 9.18
CA GLN A 162 2.40 6.26 8.51
C GLN A 162 1.88 5.80 7.14
N HIS A 163 2.67 6.06 6.10
CA HIS A 163 2.40 5.54 4.77
C HIS A 163 2.59 4.00 4.77
N LEU A 164 1.58 3.27 4.29
CA LEU A 164 1.67 1.84 4.06
C LEU A 164 1.91 1.61 2.57
N THR A 165 3.08 1.07 2.24
CA THR A 165 3.40 0.70 0.86
C THR A 165 2.62 -0.55 0.46
N GLN A 166 1.93 -0.47 -0.68
CA GLN A 166 1.29 -1.64 -1.29
C GLN A 166 2.38 -2.66 -1.69
N PRO A 167 2.31 -3.92 -1.21
CA PRO A 167 3.26 -4.94 -1.63
C PRO A 167 3.01 -5.34 -3.10
N SER A 168 4.05 -5.80 -3.78
CA SER A 168 3.91 -6.52 -5.04
C SER A 168 3.56 -7.99 -4.77
N THR A 169 3.10 -8.71 -5.78
CA THR A 169 2.71 -10.12 -5.68
C THR A 169 3.26 -10.95 -6.83
N GLN A 170 3.49 -12.23 -6.55
CA GLN A 170 3.86 -13.24 -7.56
C GLN A 170 3.18 -14.56 -7.26
N CYS A 171 3.00 -15.38 -8.30
CA CYS A 171 2.66 -16.79 -8.15
C CYS A 171 3.95 -17.60 -8.01
N VAL A 172 4.19 -18.13 -6.81
CA VAL A 172 5.38 -18.93 -6.49
C VAL A 172 4.90 -20.26 -5.93
N GLU A 173 5.36 -21.38 -6.50
CA GLU A 173 4.94 -22.73 -6.11
C GLU A 173 3.40 -22.88 -6.04
N ASN A 174 2.74 -22.40 -7.09
CA ASN A 174 1.28 -22.38 -7.21
C ASN A 174 0.55 -21.64 -6.09
N LYS A 175 1.21 -20.70 -5.39
CA LYS A 175 0.61 -19.88 -4.35
C LYS A 175 0.91 -18.39 -4.56
N CYS A 176 -0.10 -17.56 -4.38
CA CYS A 176 0.06 -16.11 -4.36
C CYS A 176 0.78 -15.67 -3.10
N VAL A 177 1.99 -15.14 -3.28
CA VAL A 177 2.85 -14.63 -2.21
C VAL A 177 3.04 -13.12 -2.37
N LYS A 178 3.24 -12.45 -1.24
CA LYS A 178 3.73 -11.07 -1.22
C LYS A 178 5.22 -11.09 -1.52
N ILE A 179 5.67 -10.23 -2.42
CA ILE A 179 7.08 -9.95 -2.62
C ILE A 179 7.33 -8.50 -2.19
N GLN A 180 8.49 -8.26 -1.59
CA GLN A 180 8.90 -6.90 -1.30
C GLN A 180 9.14 -6.20 -2.64
N GLY A 181 8.39 -5.13 -2.91
CA GLY A 181 8.78 -4.21 -3.97
C GLY A 181 10.14 -3.64 -3.58
N ASN A 182 11.12 -3.69 -4.48
CA ASN A 182 12.41 -3.08 -4.22
C ASN A 182 12.15 -1.58 -3.99
N ALA A 183 12.18 -1.13 -2.74
CA ALA A 183 11.79 0.23 -2.34
C ALA A 183 12.83 1.29 -2.76
N GLN A 184 13.69 0.97 -3.74
CA GLN A 184 14.50 1.93 -4.46
C GLN A 184 13.62 2.63 -5.51
N ALA A 185 12.52 3.24 -5.05
CA ALA A 185 11.93 4.35 -5.77
C ALA A 185 12.87 5.53 -5.52
N THR A 186 13.80 5.71 -6.44
CA THR A 186 14.61 6.92 -6.60
C THR A 186 13.70 8.13 -6.43
N TYR A 187 13.88 8.86 -5.33
CA TYR A 187 13.47 10.25 -5.19
C TYR A 187 14.61 11.14 -5.69
#